data_AF-A0A850SNY7-F1
#
_entry.id   AF-A0A850SNY7-F1
#
_cell.length_a   1.000
_cell.length_b   1.000
_cell.length_c   1.000
_cell.angle_alpha   90.00
_cell.angle_beta   90.00
_cell.angle_gamma   90.00
#
_symmetry.space_group_name_H-M   'P 1'
#
loop_
_entity.id
_entity.type
_entity.pdbx_description
1 polymer ?
#
loop_
_entity_poly.entity_id
_entity_poly.type
_entity_poly.pdbx_seq_one_letter_code
_entity_poly.pdbx_strand_id
1 'polypeptide(L)'
;MARSLERSVRFVRPGRYILNMLLFLILVGGVVYYLSPYSPNPSTILIDAFNENRALNGLILGVLALGVIYNLNQAGMLEGAINWIEAFRETVDPRRARLPKPPGVINAVAQLLLDADERGGRLSFESTRAILDSLATRMDEGREMGRYIGHLLVFLGLLGTFWGLIQTVNGVGATISNLAIGADTGDAITQLINNLKAPLEGMGTAFSSSLFGLSSSLVVGFLDLQASQAQGRFYSDLEDWLSGRTDPGRADGARTAQAYEGDVAAALQAMESAFAAHTAELVKAHAANTAQLKDEIRALNRSLIRGGKD
;
A
#
# COMPACT_ATOMS: atom_id res chain seq x y z
N MET A 1 -21.26 34.58 -8.13
CA MET A 1 -19.85 34.96 -7.94
C MET A 1 -19.05 33.67 -7.81
N ALA A 2 -18.21 33.35 -8.79
CA ALA A 2 -17.30 32.21 -8.72
C ALA A 2 -16.31 32.43 -7.56
N ARG A 3 -16.05 31.39 -6.75
CA ARG A 3 -15.10 31.43 -5.62
C ARG A 3 -13.70 31.74 -6.15
N SER A 4 -13.28 33.01 -6.12
CA SER A 4 -12.07 33.50 -6.81
C SER A 4 -10.80 33.55 -5.94
N LEU A 5 -10.70 32.78 -4.85
CA LEU A 5 -9.55 32.83 -3.96
C LEU A 5 -9.23 31.43 -3.41
N GLU A 6 -8.53 30.61 -4.19
CA GLU A 6 -7.75 29.50 -3.67
C GLU A 6 -6.75 29.12 -4.77
N ARG A 7 -5.48 28.96 -4.42
CA ARG A 7 -4.40 28.55 -5.33
C ARG A 7 -4.93 27.45 -6.25
N SER A 8 -5.02 27.70 -7.56
CA SER A 8 -5.66 26.79 -8.51
C SER A 8 -4.78 25.56 -8.73
N VAL A 9 -4.81 24.60 -7.80
CA VAL A 9 -4.17 23.30 -7.98
C VAL A 9 -4.93 22.59 -9.09
N ARG A 10 -4.29 22.47 -10.26
CA ARG A 10 -4.80 21.72 -11.40
C ARG A 10 -4.53 20.24 -11.15
N PHE A 11 -5.57 19.45 -11.01
CA PHE A 11 -5.43 18.00 -10.95
C PHE A 11 -4.95 17.47 -12.30
N VAL A 12 -3.89 16.67 -12.28
CA VAL A 12 -3.40 16.02 -13.50
C VAL A 12 -4.35 14.87 -13.83
N ARG A 13 -5.00 14.94 -15.00
CA ARG A 13 -5.90 13.86 -15.44
C ARG A 13 -5.12 12.57 -15.70
N PRO A 14 -5.63 11.40 -15.28
CA PRO A 14 -4.94 10.12 -15.43
C PRO A 14 -4.92 9.61 -16.89
N GLY A 15 -5.51 10.34 -17.84
CA GLY A 15 -5.65 9.93 -19.23
C GLY A 15 -4.34 9.55 -19.91
N ARG A 16 -3.21 10.20 -19.58
CA ARG A 16 -1.89 9.80 -20.11
C ARG A 16 -1.47 8.41 -19.62
N TYR A 17 -1.74 8.07 -18.37
CA TYR A 17 -1.40 6.75 -17.81
C TYR A 17 -2.26 5.66 -18.44
N ILE A 18 -3.57 5.92 -18.60
CA ILE A 18 -4.49 5.01 -19.29
C ILE A 18 -4.07 4.83 -20.76
N LEU A 19 -3.70 5.90 -21.45
CA LEU A 19 -3.20 5.81 -22.82
C LEU A 19 -1.95 4.94 -22.91
N ASN A 20 -0.97 5.14 -22.01
CA ASN A 20 0.23 4.31 -21.97
C ASN A 20 -0.08 2.83 -21.71
N MET A 21 -1.03 2.54 -20.82
CA MET A 21 -1.50 1.17 -20.57
C MET A 21 -2.10 0.55 -21.83
N LEU A 22 -2.98 1.28 -22.52
CA LEU A 22 -3.61 0.82 -23.76
C LEU A 22 -2.59 0.63 -24.89
N LEU A 23 -1.65 1.56 -25.07
CA LEU A 23 -0.58 1.44 -26.06
C LEU A 23 0.30 0.23 -25.79
N PHE A 24 0.63 -0.02 -24.52
CA PHE A 24 1.39 -1.20 -24.13
C PHE A 24 0.61 -2.50 -24.39
N LEU A 25 -0.69 -2.55 -24.07
CA LEU A 25 -1.54 -3.70 -24.38
C LEU A 25 -1.68 -3.94 -25.88
N ILE A 26 -1.78 -2.87 -26.69
CA ILE A 26 -1.77 -2.97 -28.15
C ILE A 26 -0.43 -3.52 -28.65
N LEU A 27 0.70 -3.06 -28.09
CA LEU A 27 2.02 -3.57 -28.44
C LEU A 27 2.15 -5.06 -28.12
N VAL A 28 1.78 -5.48 -26.91
CA VAL A 28 1.77 -6.89 -26.50
C VAL A 28 0.83 -7.71 -27.37
N GLY A 29 -0.38 -7.20 -27.65
CA GLY A 29 -1.34 -7.83 -28.55
C GLY A 29 -0.81 -7.96 -29.98
N GLY A 30 -0.05 -6.98 -30.46
CA GLY A 30 0.65 -7.03 -31.74
C GLY A 30 1.73 -8.11 -31.79
N VAL A 31 2.49 -8.29 -30.71
CA VAL A 31 3.45 -9.40 -30.57
C VAL A 31 2.70 -10.74 -30.60
N VAL A 32 1.64 -10.90 -29.80
CA VAL A 32 0.84 -12.13 -29.79
C VAL A 32 0.23 -12.40 -31.17
N TYR A 33 -0.26 -11.38 -31.86
CA TYR A 33 -0.79 -11.50 -33.23
C TYR A 33 0.30 -11.92 -34.22
N TYR A 34 1.51 -11.37 -34.13
CA TYR A 34 2.62 -11.73 -35.01
C TYR A 34 3.12 -13.16 -34.79
N LEU A 35 3.03 -13.70 -33.57
CA LEU A 35 3.34 -15.10 -33.28
C LEU A 35 2.13 -16.05 -33.46
N SER A 36 0.95 -15.51 -33.77
CA SER A 36 -0.28 -16.28 -33.99
C SER A 36 -0.35 -16.79 -35.43
N PRO A 37 -1.12 -17.86 -35.74
CA PRO A 37 -1.25 -18.38 -37.11
C PRO A 37 -1.83 -17.38 -38.12
N TYR A 38 -2.43 -16.29 -37.62
CA TYR A 38 -3.01 -15.22 -38.42
C TYR A 38 -1.97 -14.18 -38.88
N SER A 39 -0.71 -14.35 -38.50
CA SER A 39 0.43 -13.53 -38.91
C SER A 39 0.84 -13.79 -40.36
N PRO A 40 1.47 -12.81 -41.06
CA PRO A 40 2.05 -13.01 -42.39
C PRO A 40 3.04 -14.19 -42.50
N ASN A 41 3.67 -14.58 -41.38
CA ASN A 41 4.47 -15.80 -41.25
C ASN A 41 3.88 -16.67 -40.13
N PRO A 42 3.10 -17.72 -40.44
CA PRO A 42 2.40 -18.49 -39.41
C PRO A 42 3.38 -19.32 -38.57
N SER A 43 3.46 -19.03 -37.27
CA SER A 43 4.10 -19.90 -36.28
C SER A 43 3.04 -20.59 -35.43
N THR A 44 3.08 -21.93 -35.35
CA THR A 44 2.17 -22.70 -34.46
C THR A 44 2.63 -22.74 -33.01
N ILE A 45 3.84 -22.25 -32.73
CA ILE A 45 4.54 -22.33 -31.43
C ILE A 45 3.64 -21.90 -30.26
N LEU A 46 2.90 -20.79 -30.40
CA LEU A 46 2.06 -20.28 -29.30
C LEU A 46 0.85 -21.19 -29.01
N ILE A 47 0.27 -21.76 -30.07
CA ILE A 47 -0.87 -22.67 -29.95
C ILE A 47 -0.41 -24.02 -29.42
N ASP A 48 0.73 -24.52 -29.88
CA ASP A 48 1.32 -25.76 -29.41
C ASP A 48 1.69 -25.64 -27.93
N ALA A 49 2.38 -24.57 -27.54
CA ALA A 49 2.73 -24.25 -26.15
C ALA A 49 1.47 -24.07 -25.26
N PHE A 50 0.42 -23.44 -25.77
CA PHE A 50 -0.84 -23.33 -25.03
C PHE A 50 -1.50 -24.70 -24.83
N ASN A 51 -1.46 -25.55 -25.86
CA ASN A 51 -2.10 -26.86 -25.88
C ASN A 51 -1.40 -27.92 -25.02
N GLU A 52 -0.12 -27.75 -24.69
CA GLU A 52 0.59 -28.63 -23.76
C GLU A 52 -0.09 -28.69 -22.38
N ASN A 53 -0.56 -27.56 -21.86
CA ASN A 53 -1.35 -27.50 -20.62
C ASN A 53 -2.53 -26.54 -20.74
N ARG A 54 -3.55 -26.94 -21.49
CA ARG A 54 -4.76 -26.13 -21.74
C ARG A 54 -5.43 -25.60 -20.48
N ALA A 55 -5.48 -26.43 -19.42
CA ALA A 55 -6.17 -26.07 -18.19
C ALA A 55 -5.43 -24.97 -17.44
N LEU A 56 -4.12 -25.14 -17.21
CA LEU A 56 -3.31 -24.18 -16.47
C LEU A 56 -3.06 -22.91 -17.28
N ASN A 57 -2.71 -23.04 -18.56
CA ASN A 57 -2.50 -21.89 -19.44
C ASN A 57 -3.80 -21.08 -19.62
N GLY A 58 -4.95 -21.75 -19.72
CA GLY A 58 -6.26 -21.11 -19.71
C GLY A 58 -6.53 -20.33 -18.43
N LEU A 59 -6.18 -20.90 -17.27
CA LEU A 59 -6.29 -20.20 -15.98
C LEU A 59 -5.36 -18.99 -15.90
N ILE A 60 -4.11 -19.10 -16.38
CA ILE A 60 -3.17 -17.97 -16.46
C ILE A 60 -3.78 -16.83 -17.30
N LEU A 61 -4.31 -17.14 -18.49
CA LEU A 61 -4.93 -16.12 -19.34
C LEU A 61 -6.19 -15.51 -18.70
N GLY A 62 -6.98 -16.30 -17.97
CA GLY A 62 -8.13 -15.80 -17.21
C GLY A 62 -7.72 -14.81 -16.11
N VAL A 63 -6.69 -15.17 -15.33
CA VAL A 63 -6.14 -14.28 -14.29
C VAL A 63 -5.49 -13.03 -14.90
N LEU A 64 -4.80 -13.16 -16.04
CA LEU A 64 -4.27 -12.03 -16.79
C LEU A 64 -5.38 -11.07 -17.20
N ALA A 65 -6.48 -11.57 -17.79
CA ALA A 65 -7.61 -10.75 -18.19
C ALA A 65 -8.23 -10.01 -16.99
N LEU A 66 -8.40 -10.69 -15.86
CA LEU A 66 -8.86 -10.07 -14.60
C LEU A 66 -7.89 -8.98 -14.13
N GLY A 67 -6.57 -9.24 -14.16
CA GLY A 67 -5.55 -8.26 -13.80
C GLY A 67 -5.55 -7.03 -14.69
N VAL A 68 -5.71 -7.22 -16.01
CA VAL A 68 -5.83 -6.11 -16.98
C VAL A 68 -7.06 -5.26 -16.68
N ILE A 69 -8.22 -5.89 -16.54
CA ILE A 69 -9.48 -5.20 -16.24
C ILE A 69 -9.38 -4.45 -14.91
N TYR A 70 -8.82 -5.08 -13.88
CA TYR A 70 -8.66 -4.49 -12.56
C TYR A 70 -7.79 -3.22 -12.58
N ASN A 71 -6.63 -3.27 -13.25
CA ASN A 71 -5.73 -2.12 -13.33
C ASN A 71 -6.30 -0.97 -14.16
N LEU A 72 -6.98 -1.28 -15.26
CA LEU A 72 -7.68 -0.27 -16.07
C LEU A 72 -8.82 0.39 -15.28
N ASN A 73 -9.61 -0.41 -14.55
CA ASN A 73 -10.67 0.11 -13.69
C ASN A 73 -10.12 1.01 -12.58
N GLN A 74 -9.01 0.63 -11.95
CA GLN A 74 -8.37 1.48 -10.96
C GLN A 74 -7.92 2.82 -11.54
N ALA A 75 -7.25 2.82 -12.69
CA ALA A 75 -6.80 4.05 -13.32
C ALA A 75 -7.98 4.93 -13.77
N GLY A 76 -9.04 4.33 -14.32
CA GLY A 76 -10.25 5.04 -14.77
C GLY A 76 -11.07 5.63 -13.61
N MET A 77 -11.08 4.96 -12.45
CA MET A 77 -11.79 5.45 -11.26
C MET A 77 -11.24 6.80 -10.77
N LEU A 78 -9.95 7.08 -10.96
CA LEU A 78 -9.34 8.37 -10.61
C LEU A 78 -9.90 9.51 -11.47
N GLU A 79 -10.24 9.25 -12.73
CA GLU A 79 -10.84 10.26 -13.60
C GLU A 79 -12.22 10.68 -13.08
N GLY A 80 -13.03 9.71 -12.66
CA GLY A 80 -14.29 9.99 -11.98
C GLY A 80 -14.10 10.79 -10.69
N ALA A 81 -13.04 10.52 -9.93
CA ALA A 81 -12.74 11.22 -8.69
C ALA A 81 -12.37 12.69 -8.95
N ILE A 82 -11.51 12.94 -9.94
CA ILE A 82 -11.13 14.29 -10.35
C ILE A 82 -12.34 15.06 -10.87
N ASN A 83 -13.15 14.46 -11.74
CA ASN A 83 -14.36 15.08 -12.27
C ASN A 83 -15.34 15.46 -11.15
N TRP A 84 -15.46 14.62 -10.11
CA TRP A 84 -16.29 14.93 -8.95
C TRP A 84 -15.74 16.13 -8.16
N ILE A 85 -14.43 16.18 -7.92
CA ILE A 85 -13.80 17.31 -7.19
C ILE A 85 -13.90 18.61 -8.00
N GLU A 86 -13.69 18.56 -9.32
CA GLU A 86 -13.88 19.69 -10.23
C GLU A 86 -15.32 20.20 -10.17
N ALA A 87 -16.32 19.30 -10.27
CA ALA A 87 -17.73 19.65 -10.16
C ALA A 87 -18.09 20.24 -8.77
N PHE A 88 -17.52 19.70 -7.70
CA PHE A 88 -17.68 20.23 -6.34
C PHE A 88 -17.11 21.65 -6.22
N ARG A 89 -15.94 21.92 -6.80
CA ARG A 89 -15.29 23.25 -6.79
C ARG A 89 -16.11 24.31 -7.52
N GLU A 90 -16.73 23.95 -8.63
CA GLU A 90 -17.53 24.87 -9.46
C GLU A 90 -18.92 25.15 -8.89
N THR A 91 -19.38 24.31 -7.95
CA THR A 91 -20.72 24.40 -7.39
C THR A 91 -20.78 25.38 -6.20
N VAL A 92 -21.75 26.29 -6.22
CA VAL A 92 -21.96 27.29 -5.16
C VAL A 92 -22.70 26.69 -3.95
N ASP A 93 -23.65 25.77 -4.18
CA ASP A 93 -24.44 25.09 -3.14
C ASP A 93 -24.49 23.57 -3.42
N PRO A 94 -23.53 22.78 -2.89
CA PRO A 94 -23.31 21.37 -3.24
C PRO A 94 -24.47 20.42 -2.94
N ARG A 95 -25.30 20.72 -1.93
CA ARG A 95 -26.44 19.86 -1.54
C ARG A 95 -27.68 20.08 -2.40
N ARG A 96 -27.83 21.25 -3.01
CA ARG A 96 -28.94 21.55 -3.93
C ARG A 96 -28.60 21.23 -5.39
N ALA A 97 -27.33 21.19 -5.74
CA ALA A 97 -26.87 20.76 -7.06
C ALA A 97 -26.89 19.24 -7.20
N ARG A 98 -27.22 18.74 -8.39
CA ARG A 98 -27.04 17.33 -8.75
C ARG A 98 -25.56 17.07 -9.04
N LEU A 99 -24.77 16.85 -8.00
CA LEU A 99 -23.39 16.39 -8.15
C LEU A 99 -23.34 14.98 -8.76
N PRO A 100 -22.28 14.63 -9.53
CA PRO A 100 -22.05 13.26 -9.97
C PRO A 100 -21.95 12.32 -8.77
N LYS A 101 -22.27 11.03 -8.95
CA LYS A 101 -22.09 10.03 -7.89
C LYS A 101 -20.57 9.91 -7.58
N PRO A 102 -20.13 10.10 -6.32
CA PRO A 102 -18.71 10.00 -6.00
C PRO A 102 -18.23 8.56 -6.21
N PRO A 103 -17.11 8.35 -6.93
CA PRO A 103 -16.51 7.03 -7.03
C PRO A 103 -16.04 6.51 -5.67
N GLY A 104 -15.97 5.18 -5.53
CA GLY A 104 -15.77 4.50 -4.24
C GLY A 104 -14.53 4.98 -3.47
N VAL A 105 -13.43 5.28 -4.15
CA VAL A 105 -12.18 5.76 -3.52
C VAL A 105 -12.31 7.10 -2.80
N ILE A 106 -13.15 8.00 -3.30
CA ILE A 106 -13.32 9.33 -2.71
C ILE A 106 -14.62 9.47 -1.94
N ASN A 107 -15.40 8.41 -1.74
CA ASN A 107 -16.70 8.53 -1.09
C ASN A 107 -16.61 9.11 0.33
N ALA A 108 -15.62 8.69 1.12
CA ALA A 108 -15.36 9.24 2.45
C ALA A 108 -14.91 10.71 2.38
N VAL A 109 -14.01 11.02 1.45
CA VAL A 109 -13.53 12.39 1.20
C VAL A 109 -14.68 13.31 0.79
N ALA A 110 -15.56 12.83 -0.08
CA ALA A 110 -16.71 13.55 -0.59
C ALA A 110 -17.68 13.93 0.53
N GLN A 111 -18.00 13.00 1.43
CA GLN A 111 -18.87 13.27 2.57
C GLN A 111 -18.27 14.33 3.52
N LEU A 112 -16.98 14.19 3.84
CA LEU A 112 -16.29 15.13 4.73
C LEU A 112 -16.16 16.54 4.12
N LEU A 113 -15.95 16.63 2.80
CA LEU A 113 -15.96 17.90 2.07
C LEU A 113 -17.33 18.56 2.05
N LEU A 114 -18.39 17.77 1.84
CA LEU A 114 -19.77 18.26 1.89
C LEU A 114 -20.13 18.79 3.29
N ASP A 115 -19.73 18.08 4.35
CA ASP A 115 -19.99 18.49 5.73
C ASP A 115 -19.14 19.71 6.15
N ALA A 116 -17.92 19.83 5.66
CA ALA A 116 -17.07 20.99 5.91
C ALA A 116 -17.57 22.26 5.20
N ASP A 117 -18.14 22.11 3.99
CA ASP A 117 -18.76 23.24 3.26
C ASP A 117 -19.96 23.80 4.04
N GLU A 118 -20.82 22.95 4.62
CA GLU A 118 -21.94 23.39 5.47
C GLU A 118 -21.50 24.17 6.71
N ARG A 119 -20.36 23.81 7.30
CA ARG A 119 -19.84 24.45 8.52
C ARG A 119 -19.06 25.74 8.25
N GLY A 120 -19.15 26.29 7.04
CA GLY A 120 -18.50 27.55 6.65
C GLY A 120 -17.24 27.39 5.80
N GLY A 121 -17.03 26.21 5.18
CA GLY A 121 -16.06 26.02 4.10
C GLY A 121 -14.60 25.84 4.51
N ARG A 122 -14.27 25.83 5.81
CA ARG A 122 -12.89 25.67 6.32
C ARG A 122 -12.71 24.29 6.96
N LEU A 123 -11.74 23.53 6.46
CA LEU A 123 -11.31 22.26 7.05
C LEU A 123 -10.34 22.52 8.21
N SER A 124 -10.48 21.78 9.31
CA SER A 124 -9.45 21.73 10.35
C SER A 124 -8.27 20.88 9.88
N PHE A 125 -7.07 21.15 10.40
CA PHE A 125 -5.87 20.35 10.09
C PHE A 125 -6.08 18.85 10.37
N GLU A 126 -6.77 18.53 11.46
CA GLU A 126 -7.09 17.15 11.85
C GLU A 126 -8.02 16.47 10.83
N SER A 127 -9.05 17.19 10.34
CA SER A 127 -9.96 16.66 9.31
C SER A 127 -9.26 16.43 7.97
N THR A 128 -8.36 17.34 7.55
CA THR A 128 -7.54 17.18 6.34
C THR A 128 -6.64 15.95 6.45
N ARG A 129 -5.97 15.75 7.60
CA ARG A 129 -5.11 14.60 7.82
C ARG A 129 -5.88 13.29 7.83
N ALA A 130 -7.04 13.24 8.49
CA ALA A 130 -7.92 12.08 8.50
C ALA A 130 -8.43 11.72 7.08
N ILE A 131 -8.77 12.72 6.26
CA ILE A 131 -9.14 12.54 4.86
C ILE A 131 -7.99 11.88 4.08
N LEU A 132 -6.79 12.45 4.17
CA LEU A 132 -5.62 11.96 3.45
C LEU A 132 -5.23 10.54 3.89
N ASP A 133 -5.25 10.26 5.19
CA ASP A 133 -4.95 8.93 5.74
C ASP A 133 -5.97 7.88 5.24
N SER A 134 -7.25 8.20 5.31
CA SER A 134 -8.31 7.30 4.81
C SER A 134 -8.20 7.03 3.31
N LEU A 135 -7.77 8.02 2.53
CA LEU A 135 -7.55 7.88 1.09
C LEU A 135 -6.30 7.03 0.82
N ALA A 136 -5.20 7.28 1.55
CA ALA A 136 -3.98 6.51 1.45
C ALA A 136 -4.24 5.02 1.71
N THR A 137 -4.95 4.68 2.80
CA THR A 137 -5.32 3.30 3.12
C THR A 137 -6.10 2.64 1.98
N ARG A 138 -7.13 3.30 1.44
CA ARG A 138 -7.94 2.74 0.33
C ARG A 138 -7.14 2.54 -0.96
N MET A 139 -6.23 3.45 -1.25
CA MET A 139 -5.36 3.34 -2.42
C MET A 139 -4.31 2.25 -2.24
N ASP A 140 -3.79 2.08 -1.01
CA ASP A 140 -2.86 1.01 -0.65
C ASP A 140 -3.52 -0.38 -0.75
N GLU A 141 -4.73 -0.54 -0.22
CA GLU A 141 -5.54 -1.77 -0.37
C GLU A 141 -5.71 -2.14 -1.84
N GLY A 142 -6.01 -1.12 -2.67
CA GLY A 142 -6.11 -1.28 -4.11
C GLY A 142 -4.82 -1.78 -4.75
N ARG A 143 -3.67 -1.18 -4.40
CA ARG A 143 -2.35 -1.55 -4.93
C ARG A 143 -1.91 -2.93 -4.48
N GLU A 144 -2.23 -3.33 -3.25
CA GLU A 144 -1.91 -4.66 -2.75
C GLU A 144 -2.58 -5.76 -3.58
N MET A 145 -3.85 -5.58 -3.95
CA MET A 145 -4.56 -6.51 -4.82
C MET A 145 -3.93 -6.60 -6.22
N GLY A 146 -3.46 -5.49 -6.79
CA GLY A 146 -2.75 -5.47 -8.07
C GLY A 146 -1.46 -6.29 -8.02
N ARG A 147 -0.63 -6.07 -6.99
CA ARG A 147 0.58 -6.87 -6.73
C ARG A 147 0.28 -8.34 -6.49
N TYR A 148 -0.78 -8.64 -5.75
CA TYR A 148 -1.20 -10.02 -5.50
C TYR A 148 -1.51 -10.77 -6.80
N ILE A 149 -2.24 -10.15 -7.74
CA ILE A 149 -2.53 -10.76 -9.05
C ILE A 149 -1.23 -11.02 -9.82
N GLY A 150 -0.27 -10.09 -9.79
CA GLY A 150 1.05 -10.27 -10.39
C GLY A 150 1.80 -11.47 -9.79
N HIS A 151 1.90 -11.54 -8.47
CA HIS A 151 2.54 -12.66 -7.77
C HIS A 151 1.81 -14.00 -8.03
N LEU A 152 0.48 -13.97 -8.10
CA LEU A 152 -0.33 -15.15 -8.42
C LEU A 152 -0.01 -15.68 -9.82
N LEU A 153 0.16 -14.81 -10.82
CA LEU A 153 0.55 -15.23 -12.18
C LEU A 153 1.94 -15.89 -12.22
N VAL A 154 2.91 -15.36 -11.46
CA VAL A 154 4.23 -15.99 -11.30
C VAL A 154 4.08 -17.36 -10.65
N PHE A 155 3.35 -17.43 -9.53
CA PHE A 155 3.11 -18.67 -8.82
C PHE A 155 2.43 -19.72 -9.69
N LEU A 156 1.45 -19.31 -10.51
CA LEU A 156 0.76 -20.20 -11.43
C LEU A 156 1.69 -20.73 -12.53
N GLY A 157 2.60 -19.88 -13.04
CA GLY A 157 3.65 -20.31 -13.97
C GLY A 157 4.63 -21.31 -13.34
N LEU A 158 5.01 -21.11 -12.07
CA LEU A 158 5.82 -22.06 -11.31
C LEU A 158 5.08 -23.37 -11.04
N LEU A 159 3.77 -23.32 -10.79
CA LEU A 159 2.94 -24.52 -10.64
C LEU A 159 2.96 -25.37 -11.93
N GLY A 160 3.06 -24.72 -13.08
CA GLY A 160 3.26 -25.40 -14.37
C GLY A 160 4.53 -26.24 -14.44
N THR A 161 5.65 -25.74 -13.90
CA THR A 161 6.90 -26.51 -13.87
C THR A 161 6.79 -27.72 -12.97
N PHE A 162 6.12 -27.56 -11.82
CA PHE A 162 5.85 -28.66 -10.91
C PHE A 162 5.01 -29.76 -11.57
N TRP A 163 3.97 -29.37 -12.32
CA TRP A 163 3.16 -30.31 -13.09
C TRP A 163 3.94 -31.05 -14.18
N GLY A 164 4.78 -30.34 -14.95
CA GLY A 164 5.60 -30.98 -15.97
C GLY A 164 6.64 -31.93 -15.36
N LEU A 165 7.25 -31.58 -14.22
CA LEU A 165 8.14 -32.47 -13.49
C LEU A 165 7.43 -33.76 -13.02
N ILE A 166 6.19 -33.66 -12.54
CA ILE A 166 5.39 -34.85 -12.20
C ILE A 166 5.17 -35.74 -13.42
N GLN A 167 4.86 -35.16 -14.59
CA GLN A 167 4.73 -35.93 -15.83
C GLN A 167 6.05 -36.61 -16.20
N THR A 168 7.18 -35.92 -16.09
CA THR A 168 8.50 -36.48 -16.36
C THR A 168 8.81 -37.65 -15.42
N VAL A 169 8.54 -37.52 -14.11
CA VAL A 169 8.75 -38.58 -13.12
C VAL A 169 7.87 -39.80 -13.40
N ASN A 170 6.59 -39.58 -13.70
CA ASN A 170 5.67 -40.67 -14.07
C ASN A 170 6.13 -41.38 -15.35
N GLY A 171 6.62 -40.64 -16.34
CA GLY A 171 7.19 -41.18 -17.57
C GLY A 171 8.41 -42.06 -17.30
N VAL A 172 9.34 -41.61 -16.46
CA VAL A 172 10.52 -42.41 -16.06
C VAL A 172 10.10 -43.68 -15.29
N GLY A 173 9.12 -43.58 -14.39
CA GLY A 173 8.59 -44.74 -13.67
C GLY A 173 7.99 -45.80 -14.61
N ALA A 174 7.21 -45.36 -15.60
CA ALA A 174 6.65 -46.24 -16.62
C ALA A 174 7.74 -46.93 -17.46
N THR A 175 8.77 -46.18 -17.85
CA THR A 175 9.94 -46.69 -18.57
C THR A 175 10.66 -47.81 -17.80
N ILE A 176 10.91 -47.62 -16.50
CA ILE A 176 11.56 -48.63 -15.64
C ILE A 176 10.69 -49.88 -15.52
N SER A 177 9.37 -49.71 -15.34
CA SER A 177 8.42 -50.82 -15.27
C SER A 177 8.36 -51.64 -16.57
N ASN A 178 8.44 -50.98 -17.72
CA ASN A 178 8.36 -51.64 -19.03
C ASN A 178 9.65 -52.40 -19.36
N LEU A 179 10.82 -51.87 -18.98
CA LEU A 179 12.11 -52.54 -19.23
C LEU A 179 12.31 -53.80 -18.36
N ALA A 180 11.65 -53.88 -17.20
CA ALA A 180 11.69 -55.06 -16.33
C ALA A 180 10.93 -56.27 -16.91
N ILE A 181 10.09 -56.07 -17.91
CA ILE A 181 9.27 -57.10 -18.57
C ILE A 181 9.91 -57.35 -19.95
N GLY A 182 10.85 -58.31 -20.01
CA GLY A 182 11.68 -58.56 -21.19
C GLY A 182 10.86 -58.78 -22.48
N ALA A 183 11.10 -57.94 -23.49
CA ALA A 183 10.55 -58.05 -24.83
C ALA A 183 11.66 -58.19 -25.88
N ASP A 184 11.33 -58.83 -27.01
CA ASP A 184 12.20 -59.15 -28.14
C ASP A 184 13.15 -58.01 -28.56
N THR A 185 14.39 -58.36 -28.88
CA THR A 185 15.52 -57.44 -29.10
C THR A 185 15.30 -56.44 -30.24
N GLY A 186 14.36 -56.71 -31.17
CA GLY A 186 13.99 -55.82 -32.26
C GLY A 186 13.05 -54.67 -31.88
N ASP A 187 12.25 -54.83 -30.83
CA ASP A 187 11.25 -53.84 -30.38
C ASP A 187 11.74 -53.00 -29.19
N ALA A 188 12.83 -53.45 -28.55
CA ALA A 188 13.46 -52.81 -27.40
C ALA A 188 13.98 -51.38 -27.70
N ILE A 189 14.48 -51.13 -28.91
CA ILE A 189 14.98 -49.79 -29.29
C ILE A 189 13.82 -48.81 -29.48
N THR A 190 12.75 -49.23 -30.15
CA THR A 190 11.54 -48.41 -30.34
C THR A 190 10.87 -48.10 -29.01
N GLN A 191 10.79 -49.09 -28.11
CA GLN A 191 10.30 -48.88 -26.75
C GLN A 191 11.20 -47.92 -25.97
N LEU A 192 12.53 -48.05 -26.05
CA LEU A 192 13.46 -47.13 -25.38
C LEU A 192 13.29 -45.68 -25.88
N ILE A 193 13.10 -45.48 -27.18
CA ILE A 193 12.85 -44.15 -27.77
C ILE A 193 11.52 -43.57 -27.25
N ASN A 194 10.43 -44.34 -27.27
CA ASN A 194 9.12 -43.88 -26.78
C ASN A 194 9.16 -43.56 -25.27
N ASN A 195 9.88 -44.38 -24.51
CA ASN A 195 10.09 -44.24 -23.07
C ASN A 195 10.93 -43.01 -22.68
N LEU A 196 11.82 -42.55 -23.55
CA LEU A 196 12.59 -41.31 -23.37
C LEU A 196 11.84 -40.06 -23.86
N LYS A 197 10.87 -40.23 -24.77
CA LYS A 197 10.07 -39.14 -25.33
C LYS A 197 9.13 -38.50 -24.30
N ALA A 198 8.46 -39.32 -23.48
CA ALA A 198 7.51 -38.83 -22.48
C ALA A 198 8.15 -37.89 -21.43
N PRO A 199 9.32 -38.21 -20.85
CA PRO A 199 10.08 -37.28 -20.01
C PRO A 199 10.42 -35.94 -20.69
N LEU A 200 10.74 -35.98 -21.98
CA LEU A 200 11.08 -34.80 -22.78
C LEU A 200 9.86 -33.90 -23.05
N GLU A 201 8.70 -34.49 -23.35
CA GLU A 201 7.44 -33.75 -23.55
C GLU A 201 6.95 -33.08 -22.26
N GLY A 202 7.13 -33.73 -21.10
CA GLY A 202 6.84 -33.14 -19.79
C GLY A 202 7.66 -31.86 -19.50
N MET A 203 8.87 -31.78 -20.06
CA MET A 203 9.72 -30.59 -19.95
C MET A 203 9.18 -29.41 -20.78
N GLY A 204 8.66 -29.67 -21.99
CA GLY A 204 8.00 -28.65 -22.82
C GLY A 204 6.83 -28.01 -22.08
N THR A 205 5.95 -28.88 -21.54
CA THR A 205 4.76 -28.49 -20.76
C THR A 205 5.10 -27.61 -19.55
N ALA A 206 6.15 -27.97 -18.82
CA ALA A 206 6.65 -27.19 -17.68
C ALA A 206 7.11 -25.79 -18.11
N PHE A 207 7.91 -25.72 -19.17
CA PHE A 207 8.54 -24.50 -19.63
C PHE A 207 7.54 -23.52 -20.24
N SER A 208 6.61 -24.00 -21.09
CA SER A 208 5.58 -23.18 -21.71
C SER A 208 4.69 -22.50 -20.67
N SER A 209 4.19 -23.27 -19.69
CA SER A 209 3.37 -22.76 -18.60
C SER A 209 4.06 -21.66 -17.79
N SER A 210 5.37 -21.82 -17.53
CA SER A 210 6.17 -20.80 -16.86
C SER A 210 6.35 -19.53 -17.69
N LEU A 211 6.59 -19.66 -19.00
CA LEU A 211 6.68 -18.50 -19.90
C LEU A 211 5.36 -17.73 -19.93
N PHE A 212 4.21 -18.41 -19.99
CA PHE A 212 2.91 -17.75 -19.91
C PHE A 212 2.72 -17.02 -18.58
N GLY A 213 3.04 -17.66 -17.45
CA GLY A 213 2.90 -17.04 -16.12
C GLY A 213 3.78 -15.82 -15.93
N LEU A 214 5.08 -15.94 -16.28
CA LEU A 214 6.04 -14.84 -16.18
C LEU A 214 5.69 -13.69 -17.13
N SER A 215 5.41 -13.98 -18.40
CA SER A 215 5.05 -12.95 -19.39
C SER A 215 3.77 -12.22 -18.97
N SER A 216 2.76 -12.95 -18.49
CA SER A 216 1.51 -12.35 -17.99
C SER A 216 1.76 -11.48 -16.75
N SER A 217 2.61 -11.94 -15.83
CA SER A 217 2.96 -11.17 -14.63
C SER A 217 3.67 -9.85 -14.97
N LEU A 218 4.52 -9.84 -16.02
CA LEU A 218 5.16 -8.63 -16.51
C LEU A 218 4.15 -7.64 -17.11
N VAL A 219 3.17 -8.16 -17.87
CA VAL A 219 2.09 -7.32 -18.42
C VAL A 219 1.30 -6.66 -17.30
N VAL A 220 0.83 -7.45 -16.32
CA VAL A 220 0.08 -6.92 -15.17
C VAL A 220 0.94 -5.97 -14.34
N GLY A 221 2.21 -6.29 -14.11
CA GLY A 221 3.13 -5.46 -13.34
C GLY A 221 3.37 -4.09 -13.98
N PHE A 222 3.46 -4.00 -15.31
CA PHE A 222 3.53 -2.71 -15.99
C PHE A 222 2.24 -1.89 -15.82
N LEU A 223 1.07 -2.53 -15.93
CA LEU A 223 -0.20 -1.84 -15.70
C LEU A 223 -0.32 -1.34 -14.25
N ASP A 224 0.03 -2.17 -13.27
CA ASP A 224 0.03 -1.81 -11.85
C ASP A 224 0.96 -0.63 -11.55
N LEU A 225 2.13 -0.57 -12.19
CA LEU A 225 3.03 0.58 -12.10
C LEU A 225 2.36 1.86 -12.61
N GLN A 226 1.72 1.81 -13.78
CA GLN A 226 1.02 2.97 -14.35
C GLN A 226 -0.14 3.43 -13.46
N ALA A 227 -0.90 2.50 -12.86
CA ALA A 227 -1.98 2.80 -11.94
C ALA A 227 -1.44 3.44 -10.64
N SER A 228 -0.39 2.85 -10.07
CA SER A 228 0.27 3.34 -8.85
C SER A 228 0.84 4.74 -9.01
N GLN A 229 1.42 5.05 -10.18
CA GLN A 229 1.92 6.40 -10.47
C GLN A 229 0.76 7.42 -10.58
N ALA A 230 -0.34 7.07 -11.25
CA ALA A 230 -1.51 7.93 -11.34
C ALA A 230 -2.11 8.21 -9.95
N GLN A 231 -2.15 7.18 -9.10
CA GLN A 231 -2.57 7.26 -7.71
C GLN A 231 -1.68 8.17 -6.86
N GLY A 232 -0.37 7.98 -6.91
CA GLY A 232 0.56 8.87 -6.18
C GLY A 232 0.41 10.32 -6.61
N ARG A 233 0.26 10.58 -7.92
CA ARG A 233 0.03 11.94 -8.43
C ARG A 233 -1.28 12.55 -7.93
N PHE A 234 -2.37 11.78 -7.97
CA PHE A 234 -3.67 12.21 -7.47
C PHE A 234 -3.62 12.53 -5.96
N TYR A 235 -2.96 11.69 -5.17
CA TYR A 235 -2.78 11.91 -3.74
C TYR A 235 -2.05 13.24 -3.47
N SER A 236 -0.90 13.46 -4.14
CA SER A 236 -0.15 14.72 -4.00
C SER A 236 -0.96 15.94 -4.44
N ASP A 237 -1.68 15.87 -5.56
CA ASP A 237 -2.54 16.97 -6.02
C ASP A 237 -3.68 17.26 -5.03
N LEU A 238 -4.23 16.23 -4.38
CA LEU A 238 -5.26 16.38 -3.36
C LEU A 238 -4.69 16.98 -2.08
N GLU A 239 -3.53 16.52 -1.63
CA GLU A 239 -2.81 17.05 -0.47
C GLU A 239 -2.49 18.55 -0.65
N ASP A 240 -1.96 18.94 -1.80
CA ASP A 240 -1.68 20.34 -2.15
C ASP A 240 -2.96 21.19 -2.11
N TRP A 241 -4.07 20.66 -2.62
CA TRP A 241 -5.35 21.35 -2.62
C TRP A 241 -5.92 21.51 -1.20
N LEU A 242 -5.95 20.44 -0.41
CA LEU A 242 -6.46 20.48 0.95
C LEU A 242 -5.59 21.36 1.86
N SER A 243 -4.28 21.35 1.67
CA SER A 243 -3.35 22.23 2.37
C SER A 243 -3.65 23.70 2.09
N GLY A 244 -4.02 24.04 0.85
CA GLY A 244 -4.46 25.39 0.48
C GLY A 244 -5.78 25.84 1.11
N ARG A 245 -6.63 24.91 1.55
CA ARG A 245 -7.95 25.14 2.16
C ARG A 245 -7.95 24.96 3.69
N THR A 246 -6.84 24.48 4.24
CA THR A 246 -6.66 24.27 5.67
C THR A 246 -6.25 25.58 6.32
N ASP A 247 -6.99 26.00 7.34
CA ASP A 247 -6.65 27.18 8.14
C ASP A 247 -5.70 26.78 9.28
N PRO A 248 -4.42 27.20 9.29
CA PRO A 248 -3.52 26.91 10.40
C PRO A 248 -4.01 27.51 11.72
N GLY A 249 -4.88 28.53 11.68
CA GLY A 249 -5.48 29.16 12.86
C GLY A 249 -6.72 28.46 13.43
N ARG A 250 -7.26 27.46 12.74
CA ARG A 250 -8.43 26.66 13.18
C ARG A 250 -8.07 25.20 13.37
N ALA A 251 -6.91 24.93 13.97
CA ALA A 251 -6.83 23.76 14.83
C ALA A 251 -7.78 24.04 16.00
N ASP A 252 -8.89 23.29 16.12
CA ASP A 252 -9.59 23.21 17.41
C ASP A 252 -8.63 22.75 18.51
N GLY A 253 -7.52 22.11 18.13
CA GLY A 253 -6.32 21.88 18.93
C GLY A 253 -5.51 23.11 19.34
N ALA A 254 -5.75 24.33 18.85
CA ALA A 254 -5.08 25.54 19.35
C ALA A 254 -5.74 26.10 20.61
N ARG A 255 -7.06 25.87 20.79
CA ARG A 255 -7.73 26.12 22.08
C ARG A 255 -7.42 25.03 23.09
N THR A 256 -7.31 23.77 22.66
CA THR A 256 -6.85 22.69 23.53
C THR A 256 -5.35 22.79 23.81
N ALA A 257 -4.50 23.17 22.86
CA ALA A 257 -3.07 23.37 23.11
C ALA A 257 -2.80 24.63 23.94
N GLN A 258 -3.51 25.75 23.76
CA GLN A 258 -3.39 26.89 24.69
C GLN A 258 -3.97 26.59 26.07
N ALA A 259 -5.03 25.78 26.16
CA ALA A 259 -5.55 25.30 27.44
C ALA A 259 -4.55 24.34 28.10
N TYR A 260 -3.98 23.38 27.38
CA TYR A 260 -2.97 22.45 27.89
C TYR A 260 -1.63 23.14 28.19
N GLU A 261 -1.19 24.12 27.39
CA GLU A 261 0.04 24.87 27.60
C GLU A 261 -0.12 25.87 28.76
N GLY A 262 -1.32 26.45 28.93
CA GLY A 262 -1.68 27.24 30.11
C GLY A 262 -1.81 26.39 31.39
N ASP A 263 -2.38 25.19 31.29
CA ASP A 263 -2.56 24.26 32.42
C ASP A 263 -1.23 23.59 32.81
N VAL A 264 -0.36 23.29 31.83
CA VAL A 264 1.01 22.81 32.07
C VAL A 264 1.89 23.93 32.63
N ALA A 265 1.80 25.17 32.13
CA ALA A 265 2.52 26.30 32.71
C ALA A 265 2.05 26.59 34.15
N ALA A 266 0.74 26.54 34.42
CA ALA A 266 0.18 26.67 35.76
C ALA A 266 0.61 25.52 36.68
N ALA A 267 0.61 24.28 36.21
CA ALA A 267 1.09 23.12 36.95
C ALA A 267 2.59 23.19 37.24
N LEU A 268 3.40 23.67 36.29
CA LEU A 268 4.84 23.87 36.47
C LEU A 268 5.13 24.97 37.50
N GLN A 269 4.37 26.06 37.46
CA GLN A 269 4.48 27.18 38.41
C GLN A 269 3.96 26.81 39.81
N ALA A 270 2.93 25.95 39.89
CA ALA A 270 2.47 25.36 41.14
C ALA A 270 3.51 24.38 41.71
N MET A 271 4.19 23.61 40.85
CA MET A 271 5.26 22.70 41.27
C MET A 271 6.51 23.48 41.72
N GLU A 272 6.88 24.55 41.03
CA GLU A 272 7.98 25.44 41.41
C GLU A 272 7.70 26.13 42.76
N SER A 273 6.48 26.62 42.98
CA SER A 273 6.10 27.23 44.27
C SER A 273 6.03 26.20 45.41
N ALA A 274 5.55 24.98 45.14
CA ALA A 274 5.60 23.87 46.11
C ALA A 274 7.05 23.47 46.43
N PHE A 275 7.95 23.46 45.45
CA PHE A 275 9.36 23.17 45.65
C PHE A 275 10.07 24.28 46.43
N ALA A 276 9.76 25.54 46.15
CA ALA A 276 10.26 26.69 46.90
C ALA A 276 9.79 26.67 48.36
N ALA A 277 8.52 26.32 48.60
CA ALA A 277 7.98 26.17 49.96
C ALA A 277 8.67 25.01 50.72
N HIS A 278 8.82 23.85 50.08
CA HIS A 278 9.45 22.68 50.68
C HIS A 278 10.95 22.91 50.95
N THR A 279 11.67 23.59 50.07
CA THR A 279 13.08 23.95 50.29
C THR A 279 13.25 24.95 51.43
N ALA A 280 12.37 25.96 51.54
CA ALA A 280 12.36 26.89 52.66
C ALA A 280 12.08 26.17 53.99
N GLU A 281 11.17 25.21 54.00
CA GLU A 281 10.87 24.41 55.18
C GLU A 281 12.05 23.52 55.59
N LEU A 282 12.70 22.84 54.63
CA LEU A 282 13.91 22.04 54.88
C LEU A 282 15.07 22.88 55.42
N VAL A 283 15.30 24.08 54.87
CA VAL A 283 16.35 24.98 55.36
C VAL A 283 16.05 25.41 56.80
N LYS A 284 14.79 25.73 57.11
CA LYS A 284 14.38 26.10 58.47
C LYS A 284 14.51 24.94 59.45
N ALA A 285 14.09 23.74 59.07
CA ALA A 285 14.25 22.53 59.87
C ALA A 285 15.74 22.20 60.10
N HIS A 286 16.59 22.38 59.08
CA HIS A 286 18.02 22.12 59.21
C HIS A 286 18.73 23.16 60.07
N ALA A 287 18.32 24.43 59.98
CA ALA A 287 18.79 25.50 60.88
C ALA A 287 18.37 25.25 62.34
N ALA A 288 17.14 24.76 62.58
CA ALA A 288 16.69 24.38 63.91
C ALA A 288 17.48 23.20 64.48
N ASN A 289 17.69 22.14 63.68
CA ASN A 289 18.48 20.97 64.10
C ASN A 289 19.94 21.33 64.40
N THR A 290 20.56 22.21 63.59
CA THR A 290 21.94 22.65 63.84
C THR A 290 22.05 23.57 65.07
N ALA A 291 21.04 24.38 65.37
CA ALA A 291 20.98 25.14 66.62
C ALA A 291 20.86 24.21 67.83
N GLN A 292 19.97 23.21 67.77
CA GLN A 292 19.83 22.20 68.82
C GLN A 292 21.12 21.42 69.05
N LEU A 293 21.79 20.96 67.99
CA LEU A 293 23.09 20.29 68.08
C LEU A 293 24.16 21.17 68.73
N LYS A 294 24.21 22.48 68.41
CA LYS A 294 25.14 23.41 69.05
C LYS A 294 24.85 23.57 70.54
N ASP A 295 23.59 23.60 70.94
CA ASP A 295 23.20 23.71 72.35
C ASP A 295 23.49 22.41 73.12
N GLU A 296 23.28 21.24 72.51
CA GLU A 296 23.70 19.94 73.07
C GLU A 296 25.22 19.86 73.23
N ILE A 297 26.01 20.25 72.23
CA ILE A 297 27.47 20.29 72.32
C ILE A 297 27.92 21.25 73.43
N ARG A 298 27.29 22.42 73.57
CA ARG A 298 27.58 23.36 74.67
C ARG A 298 27.21 22.79 76.03
N ALA A 299 26.11 22.06 76.14
CA ALA A 299 25.72 21.37 77.37
C ALA A 299 26.72 20.27 77.74
N LEU A 300 27.17 19.47 76.76
CA LEU A 300 28.17 18.42 76.92
C LEU A 300 29.54 19.00 77.32
N ASN A 301 29.96 20.10 76.70
CA ASN A 301 31.21 20.78 77.08
C ASN A 301 31.14 21.31 78.53
N ARG A 302 30.00 21.87 78.95
CA ARG A 302 29.80 22.33 80.34
C ARG A 302 29.81 21.17 81.35
N SER A 303 29.29 20.00 81.01
CA SER A 303 29.36 18.83 81.90
C SER A 303 30.78 18.26 81.99
N LEU A 304 31.53 18.22 80.89
CA LEU A 304 32.95 17.80 80.88
C LEU A 304 33.83 18.72 81.73
N ILE A 305 33.64 20.05 81.64
CA ILE A 305 34.39 21.02 82.47
C ILE A 305 34.06 20.88 83.96
N ARG A 306 32.82 20.47 84.32
CA ARG A 306 32.46 20.18 85.71
C ARG A 306 33.01 18.83 86.21
N GLY A 307 33.07 17.81 85.36
CA GLY A 307 33.60 16.49 85.71
C GLY A 307 35.13 16.40 85.77
N GLY A 308 35.87 17.40 85.29
CA GLY A 308 37.33 17.48 85.36
C GLY A 308 37.89 18.23 86.58
N LYS A 309 37.06 18.49 87.60
CA LYS A 309 37.46 19.18 88.84
C LYS A 309 37.36 18.33 90.11
N ASP A 310 37.11 17.04 89.97
CA ASP A 310 37.29 16.01 91.01
C ASP A 310 38.53 15.16 90.68
#